data_AF-A0A9N7RE47-F1
#
_entry.id   AF-A0A9N7RE47-F1
#
_cell.length_a   1.000
_cell.length_b   1.000
_cell.length_c   1.000
_cell.angle_alpha   90.00
_cell.angle_beta   90.00
_cell.angle_gamma   90.00
#
_symmetry.space_group_name_H-M   'P 1'
#
loop_
_entity.id
_entity.type
_entity.pdbx_description
1 polymer ?
#
loop_
_entity_poly.entity_id
_entity_poly.type
_entity_poly.pdbx_seq_one_letter_code
_entity_poly.pdbx_strand_id
1 'polypeptide(L)'
;MGRDPEFWERPKELRPERFLESEMDVRARDPMFIPFGIGRRGCPGMVMGLVATELSLANLLYAFDWELPTRMKEDDEDFDVLPGMTTDKKKPI
;
A
#
# COMPACT_ATOMS: atom_id res chain seq x y z
N MET A 1 -6.20 8.42 -10.80
CA MET A 1 -4.95 8.89 -10.14
C MET A 1 -4.03 7.76 -9.69
N GLY A 2 -4.27 7.05 -8.58
CA GLY A 2 -3.32 6.02 -8.09
C GLY A 2 -3.16 4.75 -8.93
N ARG A 3 -4.01 4.54 -9.95
CA ARG A 3 -3.91 3.45 -10.94
C ARG A 3 -4.01 3.97 -12.38
N ASP A 4 -3.73 5.26 -12.55
CA ASP A 4 -3.86 5.93 -13.84
C ASP A 4 -2.65 5.64 -14.74
N PRO A 5 -2.82 5.03 -15.92
CA PRO A 5 -1.71 4.69 -16.80
C PRO A 5 -1.00 5.91 -17.39
N GLU A 6 -1.61 7.10 -17.37
CA GLU A 6 -0.93 8.33 -17.82
C GLU A 6 0.21 8.75 -16.89
N PHE A 7 0.13 8.35 -15.62
CA PHE A 7 1.07 8.79 -14.59
C PHE A 7 1.87 7.64 -13.97
N TRP A 8 1.40 6.40 -14.11
CA TRP A 8 2.00 5.24 -13.51
C TRP A 8 2.28 4.18 -14.56
N GLU A 9 3.56 3.86 -14.76
CA GLU A 9 3.94 2.68 -15.55
C GLU A 9 3.43 1.40 -14.86
N ARG A 10 2.79 0.51 -15.63
CA ARG A 10 2.22 -0.77 -15.12
C ARG A 10 1.39 -0.54 -13.84
N PRO A 11 0.30 0.25 -13.90
CA PRO A 11 -0.40 0.78 -12.71
C PRO A 11 -1.18 -0.25 -11.90
N LYS A 12 -1.39 -1.44 -12.46
CA LYS A 12 -2.13 -2.54 -11.82
C LYS A 12 -1.22 -3.54 -11.11
N GLU A 13 0.09 -3.38 -11.20
CA GLU A 13 1.05 -4.28 -10.61
C GLU A 13 1.61 -3.72 -9.31
N LEU A 14 1.80 -4.58 -8.32
CA LEU A 14 2.54 -4.25 -7.11
C LEU A 14 4.04 -4.20 -7.46
N ARG A 15 4.61 -3.00 -7.55
CA ARG A 15 6.03 -2.77 -7.86
C ARG A 15 6.66 -1.81 -6.84
N PRO A 16 7.14 -2.30 -5.68
CA PRO A 16 7.74 -1.46 -4.64
C PRO A 16 8.94 -0.62 -5.12
N GLU A 17 9.70 -1.14 -6.09
CA GLU A 17 10.94 -0.55 -6.58
C GLU A 17 10.73 0.83 -7.22
N ARG A 18 9.50 1.13 -7.68
CA ARG A 18 9.16 2.44 -8.26
C ARG A 18 9.37 3.62 -7.30
N PHE A 19 9.45 3.33 -6.00
CA PHE A 19 9.62 4.33 -4.96
C PHE A 19 11.07 4.44 -4.45
N LEU A 20 11.94 3.47 -4.73
CA LEU A 20 13.30 3.40 -4.16
C LEU A 20 14.24 4.51 -4.67
N GLU A 21 14.09 4.90 -5.93
CA GLU A 21 14.90 5.93 -6.58
C GLU A 21 14.10 7.19 -6.94
N SER A 22 12.86 7.28 -6.45
CA SER A 22 11.98 8.42 -6.72
C SER A 22 12.11 9.48 -5.64
N GLU A 23 12.01 10.76 -6.01
CA GLU A 23 11.84 11.87 -5.05
C GLU A 23 10.41 11.93 -4.46
N MET A 24 9.60 10.90 -4.70
CA MET A 24 8.21 10.81 -4.30
C MET A 24 8.12 10.62 -2.79
N ASP A 25 7.58 11.62 -2.10
CA ASP A 25 7.37 11.58 -0.67
C ASP A 25 5.87 11.65 -0.37
N VAL A 26 5.37 10.61 0.32
CA VAL A 26 3.98 10.48 0.79
C VAL A 26 3.55 11.60 1.74
N ARG A 27 4.52 12.30 2.34
CA ARG A 27 4.35 13.48 3.19
C ARG A 27 4.47 14.79 2.39
N ALA A 28 5.11 14.73 1.23
CA ALA A 28 5.22 15.86 0.32
C ALA A 28 3.97 15.97 -0.57
N ARG A 29 3.79 17.16 -1.13
CA ARG A 29 2.66 17.48 -2.01
C ARG A 29 2.85 16.88 -3.41
N ASP A 30 3.16 15.59 -3.53
CA ASP A 30 3.09 14.95 -4.82
C ASP A 30 1.61 14.78 -5.20
N PRO A 31 1.10 15.48 -6.23
CA PRO A 31 -0.28 15.36 -6.60
C PRO A 31 -0.62 13.92 -7.02
N MET A 32 0.34 13.13 -7.48
CA MET A 32 0.10 11.82 -8.06
C MET A 32 -0.16 10.71 -7.04
N PHE A 33 0.21 10.93 -5.78
CA PHE A 33 0.04 9.96 -4.71
C PHE A 33 -0.44 10.62 -3.40
N ILE A 34 -1.75 10.61 -3.17
CA ILE A 34 -2.39 11.30 -2.03
C ILE A 34 -3.21 10.30 -1.18
N PRO A 35 -2.56 9.34 -0.48
CA PRO A 35 -3.27 8.34 0.32
C PRO A 35 -3.93 8.93 1.58
N PHE A 36 -3.45 10.07 2.06
CA PHE A 36 -3.91 10.72 3.30
C PHE A 36 -4.64 12.05 3.08
N GLY A 37 -5.00 12.39 1.84
CA GLY A 37 -5.54 13.72 1.51
C GLY A 37 -4.48 14.84 1.58
N ILE A 38 -4.86 16.06 1.17
CA ILE A 38 -3.98 17.23 1.14
C ILE A 38 -4.71 18.50 1.61
N GLY A 39 -3.95 19.49 2.08
CA GLY A 39 -4.47 20.81 2.45
C GLY A 39 -5.23 20.80 3.78
N ARG A 40 -6.25 21.66 3.90
CA ARG A 40 -7.02 21.87 5.16
C ARG A 40 -7.78 20.64 5.66
N ARG A 41 -7.92 19.60 4.82
CA ARG A 41 -8.61 18.34 5.12
C ARG A 41 -7.68 17.13 5.02
N GLY A 42 -6.37 17.34 4.99
CA GLY A 42 -5.41 16.23 5.09
C GLY A 42 -5.59 15.48 6.41
N CYS A 43 -5.31 14.18 6.39
CA CYS A 43 -5.46 13.31 7.54
C CYS A 43 -4.53 13.79 8.68
N PRO A 44 -5.07 14.15 9.85
CA PRO A 44 -4.25 14.59 10.98
C PRO A 44 -3.38 13.45 11.54
N GLY A 45 -3.74 12.20 11.26
CA GLY A 45 -3.03 10.99 11.69
C GLY A 45 -1.96 10.48 10.73
N MET A 46 -1.62 11.21 9.65
CA MET A 46 -0.68 10.75 8.62
C MET A 46 0.65 10.25 9.20
N VAL A 47 1.31 11.06 10.04
CA VAL A 47 2.62 10.71 10.60
C VAL A 47 2.51 9.49 11.53
N MET A 48 1.46 9.44 12.35
CA MET A 48 1.20 8.30 13.22
C MET A 48 0.98 7.01 12.42
N GLY A 49 0.17 7.08 11.36
CA GLY A 49 -0.10 5.94 10.48
C GLY A 49 1.17 5.41 9.83
N LEU A 50 2.01 6.30 9.27
CA LEU A 50 3.27 5.92 8.64
C LEU A 50 4.21 5.22 9.63
N VAL A 51 4.43 5.81 10.81
CA VAL A 51 5.32 5.25 11.83
C VAL A 51 4.79 3.91 12.35
N ALA A 52 3.47 3.81 12.59
CA ALA A 52 2.85 2.56 13.05
C ALA A 52 3.00 1.45 12.01
N THR A 53 2.71 1.73 10.72
CA THR A 53 2.85 0.76 9.63
C THR A 53 4.30 0.32 9.46
N GLU A 54 5.26 1.25 9.44
CA GLU A 54 6.68 0.96 9.29
C GLU A 54 7.20 0.10 10.45
N LEU A 55 6.89 0.48 11.69
CA LEU A 55 7.31 -0.27 12.88
C LEU A 55 6.68 -1.66 12.93
N SER A 56 5.38 -1.79 12.64
CA SER A 56 4.70 -3.08 12.60
C SER A 56 5.31 -3.99 11.54
N LEU A 57 5.53 -3.48 10.32
CA LEU A 57 6.11 -4.26 9.23
C LEU A 57 7.55 -4.68 9.53
N ALA A 58 8.39 -3.77 10.05
CA ALA A 58 9.77 -4.08 10.40
C ALA A 58 9.87 -5.18 11.47
N ASN A 59 9.03 -5.13 12.51
CA ASN A 59 9.01 -6.16 13.55
C ASN A 59 8.54 -7.51 13.00
N LEU A 60 7.54 -7.50 12.11
CA LEU A 60 7.02 -8.71 11.50
C LEU A 60 8.08 -9.39 10.61
N LEU A 61 8.77 -8.63 9.77
CA LEU A 61 9.85 -9.12 8.91
C LEU A 61 11.08 -9.56 9.70
N TYR A 62 11.34 -8.96 10.86
CA TYR A 62 12.45 -9.35 11.72
C TYR A 62 12.18 -10.68 12.46
N ALA A 63 10.94 -10.89 12.90
CA ALA A 63 10.60 -12.00 13.78
C ALA A 63 10.14 -13.27 13.05
N PHE A 64 9.72 -13.17 11.78
CA PHE A 64 9.10 -14.27 11.04
C PHE A 64 9.59 -14.35 9.60
N ASP A 65 9.78 -15.58 9.13
CA ASP A 65 9.81 -15.90 7.71
C ASP A 65 8.41 -16.35 7.28
N TRP A 66 7.83 -15.66 6.30
CA TRP A 66 6.47 -15.94 5.84
C TRP A 66 6.48 -16.70 4.52
N GLU A 67 5.67 -17.75 4.47
CA GLU A 67 5.44 -18.54 3.28
C GLU A 67 3.94 -18.84 3.15
N LEU A 68 3.48 -19.07 1.92
CA LEU A 68 2.12 -19.57 1.70
C LEU A 68 1.98 -20.98 2.29
N PRO A 69 0.79 -21.36 2.80
CA PRO A 69 0.53 -22.72 3.24
C PRO A 69 0.86 -23.73 2.14
N THR A 70 1.39 -24.91 2.48
CA THR A 70 1.97 -25.89 1.53
C THR A 70 1.06 -26.35 0.38
N ARG A 71 -0.26 -26.10 0.48
CA ARG A 71 -1.25 -26.46 -0.55
C ARG A 71 -1.83 -25.27 -1.31
N MET A 72 -1.33 -24.07 -1.06
CA MET A 72 -1.83 -22.83 -1.62
C MET A 72 -0.83 -22.30 -2.64
N LYS A 73 -1.31 -21.99 -3.85
CA LYS A 73 -0.53 -21.33 -4.89
C LYS A 73 -0.79 -19.82 -4.83
N GLU A 74 0.11 -19.05 -5.44
CA GLU A 74 -0.05 -17.59 -5.56
C GLU A 74 -1.37 -17.21 -6.25
N ASP A 75 -1.75 -17.96 -7.29
CA ASP A 75 -3.00 -17.74 -8.03
C ASP A 75 -4.27 -18.15 -7.26
N ASP A 76 -4.13 -18.90 -6.16
CA ASP A 76 -5.26 -19.27 -5.30
C ASP A 76 -5.69 -18.11 -4.40
N GLU A 77 -4.85 -17.08 -4.23
CA GLU A 77 -5.13 -15.90 -3.43
C GLU A 77 -5.93 -14.85 -4.20
N ASP A 78 -7.07 -14.45 -3.63
CA ASP A 78 -7.95 -13.44 -4.20
C ASP A 78 -7.60 -12.04 -3.65
N PHE A 79 -7.04 -11.18 -4.50
CA PHE A 79 -6.72 -9.79 -4.16
C PHE A 79 -7.86 -8.80 -4.48
N ASP A 80 -9.05 -9.28 -4.88
CA ASP A 80 -10.23 -8.42 -5.01
C ASP A 80 -10.59 -7.81 -3.65
N VAL A 81 -11.02 -6.54 -3.69
CA VAL A 81 -11.41 -5.78 -2.50
C VAL A 81 -12.90 -5.44 -2.52
N LEU A 82 -13.49 -5.30 -1.33
CA LEU A 82 -14.82 -4.73 -1.18
C LEU A 82 -14.78 -3.21 -1.33
N PRO A 83 -15.80 -2.59 -1.93
CA PRO A 83 -15.91 -1.13 -1.98
C PRO A 83 -16.18 -0.57 -0.57
N GLY A 84 -15.48 0.50 -0.21
CA GLY A 84 -15.61 1.11 1.13
C GLY A 84 -14.69 2.30 1.34
N MET A 85 -14.83 2.95 2.50
CA MET A 85 -13.91 4.01 2.95
C MET A 85 -12.53 3.43 3.30
N THR A 86 -12.53 2.22 3.86
CA THR A 86 -11.38 1.31 3.94
C THR A 86 -11.69 0.09 3.08
N THR A 87 -10.69 -0.48 2.42
CA THR A 87 -10.86 -1.62 1.52
C THR A 87 -10.42 -2.90 2.20
N ASP A 88 -11.35 -3.82 2.41
CA ASP A 88 -11.09 -5.16 2.93
C ASP A 88 -10.98 -6.17 1.77
N LYS A 89 -10.21 -7.26 1.95
CA LYS A 89 -10.22 -8.37 0.98
C LYS A 89 -11.64 -8.93 0.87
N LYS A 90 -12.08 -9.19 -0.35
CA LYS A 90 -13.38 -9.81 -0.65
C LYS A 90 -13.49 -11.21 -0.05
N LYS A 91 -12.38 -11.94 -0.01
CA LYS A 91 -12.24 -13.23 0.66
C LYS A 91 -11.12 -13.13 1.69
N PRO A 92 -11.44 -13.14 2.99
CA PRO A 92 -10.44 -13.23 4.06
C PRO A 92 -9.65 -14.54 3.96
N ILE A 93 -8.44 -14.51 4.53
CA ILE A 93 -7.55 -15.68 4.69
C ILE A 93 -8.07 -16.56 5.82
#